data_AF-A0A0N8IDY9-F1
#
_entry.id   AF-A0A0N8IDY9-F1
#
_cell.length_a   1.000
_cell.length_b   1.000
_cell.length_c   1.000
_cell.angle_alpha   90.00
_cell.angle_beta   90.00
_cell.angle_gamma   90.00
#
_symmetry.space_group_name_H-M   'P 1'
#
loop_
_entity.id
_entity.type
_entity.pdbx_description
1 polymer ?
#
loop_
_entity_poly.entity_id
_entity_poly.type
_entity_poly.pdbx_seq_one_letter_code
_entity_poly.pdbx_strand_id
1 'polypeptide(L)' 'MKILLKNTIDTLKQLKMEMHDDMDSSTQAKLDQVIQDLEQHDDLTKSKLLQILGAVLECLPVIRGIMQLLDK' A
#
# COMPACT_ATOMS: atom_id res chain seq x y z
N MET A 1 -0.12 17.74 5.87
CA MET A 1 -0.03 16.33 6.32
C MET A 1 -1.27 15.53 5.93
N LYS A 2 -2.50 15.99 6.25
CA LYS A 2 -3.75 15.31 5.84
C LYS A 2 -3.91 15.09 4.33
N ILE A 3 -3.50 16.04 3.48
CA ILE A 3 -3.56 15.89 2.01
C ILE A 3 -2.60 14.80 1.51
N LEU A 4 -1.37 14.75 2.04
CA LEU A 4 -0.40 13.72 1.68
C LEU A 4 -0.89 12.33 2.08
N LEU A 5 -1.40 12.18 3.31
CA LEU A 5 -1.95 10.90 3.79
C LEU A 5 -3.13 10.44 2.92
N LYS A 6 -4.06 11.35 2.59
CA LYS A 6 -5.18 11.07 1.69
C LYS A 6 -4.68 10.59 0.33
N ASN A 7 -3.75 11.32 -0.29
CA ASN A 7 -3.18 10.93 -1.59
C ASN A 7 -2.50 9.57 -1.51
N THR A 8 -1.78 9.26 -0.43
CA THR A 8 -1.16 7.94 -0.22
C THR A 8 -2.20 6.83 -0.15
N ILE A 9 -3.30 7.02 0.60
CA ILE A 9 -4.39 6.05 0.68
C ILE A 9 -5.02 5.82 -0.70
N ASP A 10 -5.28 6.90 -1.44
CA ASP A 10 -5.88 6.83 -2.78
C ASP A 10 -4.95 6.06 -3.76
N THR A 11 -3.63 6.31 -3.71
CA THR A 11 -2.65 5.56 -4.51
C THR A 11 -2.59 4.07 -4.14
N LEU A 12 -2.66 3.72 -2.85
CA LEU A 12 -2.66 2.31 -2.42
C LEU A 12 -3.92 1.57 -2.89
N LYS A 13 -5.08 2.24 -2.89
CA LYS A 13 -6.33 1.69 -3.42
C LYS A 13 -6.25 1.45 -4.93
N GLN A 14 -5.65 2.39 -5.68
CA GLN A 14 -5.42 2.21 -7.11
C GLN A 14 -4.48 1.03 -7.38
N LEU A 15 -3.37 0.94 -6.65
CA LEU A 15 -2.44 -0.18 -6.76
C LEU A 15 -3.15 -1.53 -6.53
N LYS A 16 -4.00 -1.63 -5.50
CA LYS A 16 -4.80 -2.83 -5.23
C LYS A 16 -5.71 -3.19 -6.41
N MET A 17 -6.37 -2.19 -7.00
CA MET A 17 -7.28 -2.38 -8.12
C MET A 17 -6.54 -2.85 -9.38
N GLU A 18 -5.40 -2.24 -9.69
CA GLU A 18 -4.58 -2.57 -10.85
C GLU A 18 -3.92 -3.95 -10.71
N MET A 19 -3.52 -4.32 -9.50
CA MET A 19 -2.84 -5.60 -9.22
C MET A 19 -3.77 -6.73 -8.80
N HIS A 20 -5.09 -6.54 -8.80
CA HIS A 20 -6.04 -7.52 -8.27
C HIS A 20 -5.83 -8.94 -8.82
N ASP A 21 -5.49 -9.05 -10.10
CA ASP A 21 -5.37 -10.34 -10.80
C ASP A 21 -3.97 -10.98 -10.63
N ASP A 22 -2.96 -10.19 -10.29
CA ASP A 22 -1.56 -10.62 -10.13
C ASP A 22 -1.13 -10.79 -8.66
N MET A 23 -1.88 -10.20 -7.72
CA MET A 23 -1.57 -10.21 -6.31
C MET A 23 -2.15 -11.47 -5.65
N ASP A 24 -1.32 -12.24 -4.96
CA ASP A 24 -1.83 -13.36 -4.17
C ASP A 24 -2.74 -12.88 -3.03
N SER A 25 -3.64 -13.74 -2.58
CA SER A 25 -4.64 -13.43 -1.55
C SER A 25 -4.01 -12.99 -0.22
N SER A 26 -2.76 -13.40 0.06
CA SER A 26 -2.04 -13.02 1.27
C SER A 26 -1.52 -11.59 1.21
N THR A 27 -1.03 -11.18 0.03
CA THR A 27 -0.52 -9.84 -0.26
C THR A 27 -1.68 -8.86 -0.36
N GLN A 28 -2.81 -9.29 -0.94
CA GLN A 28 -4.03 -8.49 -0.99
C GLN A 28 -4.59 -8.20 0.40
N ALA A 29 -4.63 -9.22 1.28
CA ALA A 29 -5.06 -9.05 2.66
C ALA A 29 -4.13 -8.10 3.46
N LYS A 30 -2.82 -8.17 3.24
CA LYS A 30 -1.86 -7.23 3.85
C LYS A 30 -2.10 -5.79 3.37
N LEU A 31 -2.33 -5.59 2.07
CA LEU A 31 -2.59 -4.27 1.52
C LEU A 31 -3.91 -3.67 2.04
N ASP A 32 -4.94 -4.50 2.19
CA ASP A 32 -6.21 -4.09 2.80
C ASP A 32 -6.05 -3.68 4.26
N GLN A 33 -5.26 -4.42 5.04
CA GLN A 33 -4.97 -4.06 6.43
C GLN A 33 -4.24 -2.72 6.51
N VAL A 34 -3.25 -2.48 5.65
CA VAL A 34 -2.53 -1.20 5.59
C VAL A 34 -3.48 -0.05 5.26
N ILE A 35 -4.36 -0.20 4.27
CA ILE A 35 -5.31 0.85 3.88
C ILE A 35 -6.24 1.16 5.05
N GLN A 36 -6.78 0.13 5.71
CA GLN A 36 -7.66 0.28 6.86
C GLN A 36 -6.96 0.98 8.03
N ASP A 37 -5.72 0.60 8.33
CA ASP A 37 -4.92 1.21 9.41
C ASP A 37 -4.64 2.69 9.12
N LEU A 38 -4.44 3.06 7.85
CA LEU A 38 -4.24 4.46 7.45
C LEU A 38 -5.53 5.28 7.50
N GLU A 39 -6.70 4.67 7.25
CA GLU A 39 -8.01 5.33 7.28
C GLU A 39 -8.55 5.55 8.68
N GLN A 40 -8.31 4.62 9.61
CA GLN A 40 -8.90 4.66 10.96
C GLN A 40 -8.20 5.62 11.93
N HIS A 41 -7.02 6.13 11.58
CA HIS A 41 -6.23 6.94 12.50
C HIS A 41 -6.17 8.42 12.07
N ASP A 42 -7.09 9.22 12.61
CA ASP A 42 -7.08 10.68 12.47
C ASP A 42 -5.86 11.36 13.10
N ASP A 43 -5.14 10.65 13.98
CA ASP A 43 -4.00 11.16 14.76
C ASP A 43 -2.80 10.17 14.74
N LEU A 44 -2.41 9.75 13.53
CA LEU A 44 -1.20 8.95 13.35
C LEU A 44 0.05 9.73 13.78
N THR A 45 0.69 9.27 14.84
CA THR A 45 2.07 9.70 15.13
C THR A 45 2.98 9.29 13.99
N LYS A 46 4.03 10.08 13.72
CA LYS A 46 5.00 9.82 12.65
C LYS A 46 5.62 8.41 12.73
N SER A 47 5.82 7.89 13.95
CA SER A 47 6.33 6.55 14.19
C SER A 47 5.35 5.45 13.76
N LYS A 48 4.06 5.61 14.07
CA LYS A 48 3.00 4.67 13.67
C LYS A 48 2.84 4.65 12.15
N LEU A 49 2.90 5.83 11.54
CA LEU A 49 2.82 6.00 10.09
C LEU A 49 4.00 5.34 9.36
N LEU A 50 5.21 5.45 9.91
CA LEU A 50 6.40 4.74 9.42
C LEU A 50 6.29 3.21 9.56
N GLN A 51 5.70 2.71 10.65
CA GLN A 51 5.47 1.27 10.81
C GLN A 51 4.48 0.73 9.78
N ILE A 52 3.37 1.44 9.56
CA ILE A 52 2.35 1.05 8.58
C ILE A 52 2.91 1.10 7.15
N LEU A 53 3.65 2.16 6.80
CA LEU A 53 4.32 2.25 5.50
C LEU A 53 5.45 1.23 5.34
N GLY A 54 6.12 0.85 6.43
CA GLY A 54 7.13 -0.20 6.43
C GLY A 54 6.58 -1.55 5.97
N ALA A 55 5.33 -1.87 6.33
CA ALA A 55 4.66 -3.07 5.86
C ALA A 55 4.40 -3.05 4.35
N VAL A 56 4.16 -1.88 3.75
CA VAL A 56 4.05 -1.72 2.29
C VAL A 56 5.38 -2.01 1.59
N LEU A 57 6.52 -1.77 2.26
CA LEU A 57 7.83 -2.09 1.70
C LEU A 57 8.04 -3.59 1.53
N GLU A 58 7.34 -4.44 2.28
CA GLU A 58 7.34 -5.90 2.06
C GLU A 58 6.69 -6.27 0.72
N CYS A 59 5.84 -5.40 0.15
CA CYS A 59 5.24 -5.58 -1.17
C CYS A 59 6.16 -5.10 -2.32
N LEU A 60 7.30 -4.45 -2.04
CA LEU A 60 8.24 -3.97 -3.06
C LEU A 60 8.78 -5.04 -4.02
N PRO A 61 9.03 -6.29 -3.60
CA PRO A 61 9.45 -7.34 -4.54
C PRO A 61 8.39 -7.62 -5.62
N VAL A 62 7.10 -7.53 -5.26
CA VAL A 62 5.98 -7.70 -6.19
C VAL A 62 5.92 -6.50 -7.14
N ILE A 63 6.03 -5.28 -6.61
CA ILE A 63 6.08 -4.04 -7.42
C ILE A 63 7.28 -4.09 -8.39
N ARG A 64 8.45 -4.56 -7.94
CA ARG A 64 9.63 -4.75 -8.81
C ARG A 64 9.36 -5.76 -9.91
N GLY A 65 8.70 -6.88 -9.60
CA GLY A 65 8.33 -7.89 -10.60
C GLY A 65 7.42 -7.31 -11.70
N ILE A 66 6.47 -6.46 -11.32
CA ILE A 66 5.57 -5.77 -12.26
C ILE A 66 6.33 -4.75 -13.10
N MET A 67 7.21 -3.94 -12.50
CA MET A 67 8.03 -2.99 -13.28
C MET A 67 8.85 -3.72 -14.35
N GLN A 68 9.36 -4.92 -14.06
CA GLN A 68 10.09 -5.75 -15.04
C GLN A 68 9.20 -6.35 -16.14
N LEU A 69 7.89 -6.51 -15.88
CA LEU A 69 6.91 -6.96 -16.87
C LEU A 69 6.45 -5.81 -17.78
N LEU A 70 6.39 -4.59 -17.25
CA LEU A 70 6.01 -3.37 -17.98
C LEU A 70 7.15 -2.79 -18.84
N ASP A 71 8.42 -3.10 -18.52
CA ASP A 71 9.61 -2.70 -19.29
C ASP A 71 9.89 -3.60 -20.53
N LYS A 72 8.88 -4.35 -20.99
CA LYS A 72 8.94 -5.21 -22.19
C LYS A 72 8.14 -4.67 -23.36
#